data_AF-A0A497TBF2-F1
#
_entry.id   AF-A0A497TBF2-F1
#
_cell.length_a   1.000
_cell.length_b   1.000
_cell.length_c   1.000
_cell.angle_alpha   90.00
_cell.angle_beta   90.00
_cell.angle_gamma   90.00
#
_symmetry.space_group_name_H-M   'P 1'
#
loop_
_entity.id
_entity.type
_entity.pdbx_description
1 polymer ?
#
loop_
_entity_poly.entity_id
_entity_poly.type
_entity_poly.pdbx_seq_one_letter_code
_entity_poly.pdbx_strand_id
1 'polypeptide(L)'
;FGCVSEGVIMNMNSWKRTPEDLKPIIEEVCSNPFRTTGGLTRDVYKVMMKEIADKGVELYRFPPEEANRWFSRFQDITRKWVANLEAKGLPAKEAVIMYNEETQKRGVKCVAFPPEWRK
;
A
#
# COMPACT_ATOMS: atom_id res chain seq x y z
N PHE A 1 4.32 -6.74 -0.28
CA PHE A 1 3.89 -5.81 0.78
C PHE A 1 4.88 -4.66 0.83
N GLY A 2 4.42 -3.42 0.76
CA GLY A 2 5.33 -2.27 0.71
C GLY A 2 4.68 -1.04 0.11
N CYS A 3 3.66 -0.53 0.79
CA CYS A 3 3.26 0.87 0.71
C CYS A 3 3.18 1.37 2.16
N VAL A 4 3.33 2.67 2.39
CA VAL A 4 2.98 3.26 3.67
C VAL A 4 1.46 3.13 3.80
N SER A 5 1.01 2.32 4.77
CA SER A 5 -0.41 2.28 5.12
C SER A 5 -0.69 3.48 6.02
N GLU A 6 -1.37 4.48 5.48
CA GLU A 6 -1.84 5.62 6.27
C GLU A 6 -3.29 5.38 6.66
N GLY A 7 -3.62 5.72 7.90
CA GLY A 7 -4.98 5.62 8.42
C GLY A 7 -5.25 6.78 9.36
N VAL A 8 -6.50 7.24 9.37
CA VAL A 8 -6.97 8.20 10.37
C VAL A 8 -7.53 7.39 11.54
N ILE A 9 -7.01 7.66 12.74
CA ILE A 9 -7.48 7.01 13.97
C ILE A 9 -8.19 8.04 14.85
N MET A 10 -9.33 7.65 15.41
CA MET A 10 -10.10 8.48 16.34
C MET A 10 -10.15 7.84 17.72
N ASN A 11 -9.94 8.64 18.77
CA ASN A 11 -10.14 8.18 20.13
C ASN A 11 -11.60 7.75 20.37
N MET A 12 -11.80 6.54 20.89
CA MET A 12 -13.13 5.94 21.07
C MET A 12 -14.06 6.74 22.00
N ASN A 13 -13.52 7.39 23.05
CA ASN A 13 -14.34 8.22 23.94
C ASN A 13 -14.81 9.50 23.24
N SER A 14 -13.99 10.05 22.34
CA SER A 14 -14.37 11.20 21.53
C SER A 14 -15.43 10.81 20.49
N TRP A 15 -15.28 9.64 19.85
CA TRP A 15 -16.29 9.09 18.94
C TRP A 15 -17.65 8.91 19.62
N LYS A 16 -17.67 8.32 20.82
CA LYS A 16 -18.90 8.12 21.61
C LYS A 16 -19.60 9.42 22.01
N ARG A 17 -18.85 10.52 22.18
CA ARG A 17 -19.41 11.85 22.49
C ARG A 17 -19.79 12.66 21.24
N THR A 18 -19.50 12.15 20.04
CA THR A 18 -19.83 12.85 18.80
C THR A 18 -21.35 12.81 18.58
N PRO A 19 -21.98 13.96 18.27
CA PRO A 19 -23.39 14.01 17.88
C PRO A 19 -23.72 13.01 16.76
N GLU A 20 -24.88 12.34 16.85
CA GLU A 20 -25.26 11.27 15.91
C GLU A 20 -25.37 11.76 14.46
N ASP A 21 -25.73 13.02 14.24
CA ASP A 21 -25.79 13.66 12.93
C ASP A 21 -24.42 13.91 12.30
N LEU A 22 -23.36 14.02 13.10
CA LEU A 22 -21.99 14.25 12.62
C LEU A 22 -21.22 12.94 12.34
N LYS A 23 -21.61 11.82 12.96
CA LYS A 23 -20.93 10.53 12.75
C LYS A 23 -20.93 10.08 11.28
N PRO A 24 -22.05 10.15 10.53
CA PRO A 24 -22.04 9.79 9.11
C PRO A 24 -21.10 10.66 8.27
N ILE A 25 -20.99 11.96 8.59
CA ILE A 25 -20.10 12.88 7.89
C ILE A 25 -18.63 12.50 8.13
N ILE A 26 -18.28 12.18 9.39
CA ILE A 26 -16.93 11.73 9.74
C ILE A 26 -16.61 10.42 9.01
N GLU A 27 -17.52 9.46 9.02
CA GLU A 27 -17.34 8.19 8.31
C GLU A 27 -17.15 8.41 6.80
N GLU A 28 -17.99 9.25 6.17
CA GLU A 28 -17.88 9.55 4.74
C GLU A 28 -16.52 10.15 4.39
N VAL A 29 -16.07 11.16 5.15
CA VAL A 29 -14.81 11.87 4.88
C VAL A 29 -13.60 10.99 5.17
N CYS A 30 -13.62 10.23 6.27
CA CYS A 30 -12.50 9.41 6.74
C CYS A 30 -12.43 8.02 6.11
N SER A 31 -13.49 7.55 5.44
CA SER A 31 -13.51 6.26 4.74
C SER A 31 -12.44 6.15 3.65
N ASN A 32 -12.12 7.29 3.01
CA ASN A 32 -11.02 7.41 2.06
C ASN A 32 -10.37 8.78 2.22
N PRO A 33 -9.43 8.93 3.16
CA PRO A 33 -8.80 10.22 3.42
C PRO A 33 -8.03 10.73 2.20
N PHE A 34 -7.48 9.84 1.37
CA PHE A 34 -6.78 10.21 0.13
C PHE A 34 -7.67 10.91 -0.89
N ARG A 35 -8.96 10.54 -0.95
CA ARG A 35 -9.94 11.23 -1.81
C ARG A 35 -10.06 12.70 -1.44
N THR A 36 -10.00 13.01 -0.15
CA THR A 36 -10.20 14.36 0.38
C THR A 36 -8.90 15.17 0.42
N THR A 37 -7.77 14.55 0.78
CA THR A 37 -6.47 15.22 0.92
C THR A 37 -5.67 15.30 -0.37
N GLY A 38 -6.08 14.57 -1.42
CA GLY A 38 -5.37 14.51 -2.71
C GLY A 38 -4.17 13.56 -2.71
N GLY A 39 -3.53 13.30 -1.57
CA GLY A 39 -2.46 12.31 -1.40
C GLY A 39 -1.25 12.48 -2.34
N LEU A 40 -0.34 11.50 -2.31
CA LEU A 40 0.78 11.41 -3.25
C LEU A 40 0.34 10.66 -4.52
N THR A 41 -0.28 11.37 -5.45
CA THR A 41 -0.71 10.80 -6.73
C THR A 41 0.46 10.59 -7.70
N ARG A 42 0.23 9.81 -8.76
CA ARG A 42 1.19 9.67 -9.86
C ARG A 42 1.56 11.01 -10.50
N ASP A 43 0.67 11.99 -10.51
CA ASP A 43 0.94 13.30 -11.08
C ASP A 43 1.82 14.14 -10.15
N VAL A 44 1.61 14.04 -8.83
CA VAL A 44 2.51 14.64 -7.83
C VAL A 44 3.93 14.09 -7.99
N TYR A 45 4.08 12.78 -8.19
CA TYR A 45 5.38 12.17 -8.46
C TYR A 45 6.06 12.73 -9.71
N LYS A 46 5.34 13.00 -10.81
CA LYS A 46 5.95 13.59 -12.02
C LYS A 46 6.57 14.95 -11.72
N VAL A 47 5.86 15.78 -10.95
CA VAL A 47 6.35 17.10 -10.55
C VAL A 47 7.57 16.95 -9.64
N MET A 48 7.47 16.15 -8.58
CA MET A 48 8.57 15.95 -7.62
C MET A 48 9.83 15.41 -8.27
N MET A 49 9.71 14.40 -9.14
CA MET A 49 10.86 13.82 -9.83
C MET A 49 11.53 14.82 -10.77
N LYS A 50 10.75 15.70 -11.43
CA LYS A 50 11.29 16.79 -12.23
C LYS A 50 12.05 17.80 -11.35
N GLU A 51 11.45 18.23 -10.25
CA GLU A 51 12.07 19.23 -9.35
C GLU A 51 13.40 18.77 -8.77
N ILE A 52 13.52 17.49 -8.36
CA ILE A 52 14.78 16.97 -7.83
C ILE A 52 15.84 16.85 -8.95
N ALA A 53 15.43 16.46 -10.16
CA ALA A 53 16.33 16.39 -11.31
C ALA A 53 16.84 17.79 -11.71
N ASP A 54 15.96 18.80 -11.75
CA ASP A 54 16.33 20.20 -12.02
C ASP A 54 17.32 20.75 -10.98
N LYS A 55 17.30 20.21 -9.75
CA LYS A 55 18.26 20.53 -8.67
C LYS A 55 19.56 19.71 -8.74
N GLY A 56 19.77 18.95 -9.81
CA GLY A 56 21.00 18.21 -10.05
C GLY A 56 21.03 16.79 -9.48
N VAL A 57 19.90 16.24 -9.02
CA VAL A 57 19.83 14.83 -8.59
C VAL A 57 19.82 13.93 -9.82
N GLU A 58 20.78 13.02 -9.92
CA GLU A 58 20.81 12.00 -10.96
C GLU A 58 19.81 10.88 -10.65
N LEU A 59 18.85 10.67 -11.55
CA LEU A 59 17.84 9.63 -11.42
C LEU A 59 18.29 8.36 -12.15
N TYR A 60 18.68 7.35 -11.38
CA TYR A 60 19.08 6.06 -11.92
C TYR A 60 17.91 5.07 -11.96
N ARG A 61 17.64 4.51 -13.14
CA ARG A 61 16.66 3.45 -13.33
C ARG A 61 17.35 2.10 -13.36
N PHE A 62 16.94 1.20 -12.47
CA PHE A 62 17.51 -0.15 -12.43
C PHE A 62 17.25 -0.91 -13.74
N PRO A 63 18.26 -1.59 -14.29
CA PRO A 63 18.06 -2.57 -15.34
C PRO A 63 17.04 -3.65 -14.91
N PRO A 64 16.28 -4.22 -15.85
CA PRO A 64 15.26 -5.23 -15.52
C PRO A 64 15.80 -6.42 -14.74
N GLU A 65 17.02 -6.87 -15.04
CA GLU A 65 17.69 -7.98 -14.35
C GLU A 65 17.89 -7.68 -12.86
N GLU A 66 18.45 -6.50 -12.56
CA GLU A 66 18.70 -6.08 -11.18
C GLU A 66 17.38 -5.90 -10.42
N ALA A 67 16.37 -5.30 -11.04
CA ALA A 67 15.05 -5.17 -10.44
C ALA A 67 14.42 -6.55 -10.13
N ASN A 68 14.53 -7.52 -11.05
CA ASN A 68 14.02 -8.87 -10.85
C ASN A 68 14.74 -9.59 -9.70
N ARG A 69 16.05 -9.39 -9.54
CA ARG A 69 16.81 -9.92 -8.39
C ARG A 69 16.24 -9.44 -7.06
N TRP A 70 15.85 -8.17 -6.97
CA TRP A 70 15.21 -7.60 -5.79
C TRP A 70 13.80 -8.14 -5.58
N PHE A 71 13.02 -8.30 -6.65
CA PHE A 71 11.66 -8.83 -6.57
C PHE A 71 11.63 -10.23 -5.96
N SER A 72 12.56 -11.12 -6.34
CA SER A 72 12.68 -12.45 -5.73
C SER A 72 12.91 -12.38 -4.22
N ARG A 73 13.73 -11.43 -3.74
CA ARG A 73 13.94 -11.22 -2.31
C ARG A 73 12.68 -10.70 -1.60
N PHE A 74 11.91 -9.82 -2.23
CA PHE A 74 10.63 -9.38 -1.65
C PHE A 74 9.59 -10.49 -1.56
N GLN A 75 9.62 -11.46 -2.47
CA GLN A 75 8.79 -12.66 -2.39
C GLN A 75 9.17 -13.51 -1.17
N ASP A 76 10.47 -13.68 -0.88
CA ASP A 76 10.93 -14.37 0.33
C ASP A 76 10.45 -13.67 1.61
N ILE A 77 10.50 -12.33 1.65
CA ILE A 77 9.97 -11.56 2.78
C ILE A 77 8.47 -11.79 2.94
N THR A 78 7.72 -11.82 1.84
CA THR A 78 6.27 -12.08 1.87
C THR A 78 5.97 -13.48 2.40
N ARG A 79 6.72 -14.50 1.98
CA ARG A 79 6.60 -15.87 2.53
C ARG A 79 6.84 -15.91 4.03
N LYS A 80 7.93 -15.28 4.50
CA LYS A 80 8.27 -15.22 5.94
C LYS A 80 7.18 -14.50 6.74
N TRP A 81 6.66 -13.38 6.22
CA TRP A 81 5.59 -12.64 6.87
C TRP A 81 4.31 -13.47 7.00
N VAL A 82 3.92 -14.17 5.93
CA VAL A 82 2.76 -15.08 5.95
C VAL A 82 2.97 -16.19 6.98
N ALA A 83 4.09 -16.91 6.93
CA ALA A 83 4.38 -17.99 7.87
C ALA A 83 4.32 -17.53 9.34
N ASN A 84 4.88 -16.34 9.64
CA ASN A 84 4.88 -15.77 10.98
C ASN A 84 3.47 -15.42 11.51
N LEU A 85 2.55 -15.01 10.64
CA LEU A 85 1.19 -14.65 11.03
C LEU A 85 0.26 -15.87 11.05
N GLU A 86 0.43 -16.82 10.13
CA GLU A 86 -0.29 -18.10 10.17
C GLU A 86 0.07 -18.92 11.41
N ALA A 87 1.34 -18.87 11.86
CA ALA A 87 1.75 -19.45 13.14
C ALA A 87 1.03 -18.83 14.35
N LYS A 88 0.42 -17.64 14.18
CA LYS A 88 -0.42 -16.98 15.20
C LYS A 88 -1.93 -17.19 14.94
N GLY A 89 -2.30 -18.06 14.00
CA GLY A 89 -3.69 -18.33 13.63
C GLY A 89 -4.35 -17.26 12.77
N LEU A 90 -3.57 -16.39 12.12
CA LEU A 90 -4.10 -15.31 11.27
C LEU A 90 -4.10 -15.71 9.78
N PRO A 91 -5.12 -15.32 8.99
CA PRO A 91 -5.27 -15.69 7.57
C PRO A 91 -4.42 -14.82 6.65
N ALA A 92 -3.10 -14.86 6.82
CA ALA A 92 -2.19 -13.94 6.14
C ALA A 92 -2.03 -14.25 4.66
N LYS A 93 -2.04 -15.53 4.25
CA LYS A 93 -1.93 -15.92 2.83
C LYS A 93 -3.14 -15.44 2.04
N GLU A 94 -4.34 -15.57 2.60
CA GLU A 94 -5.59 -15.08 2.02
C GLU A 94 -5.52 -13.58 1.78
N ALA A 95 -5.00 -12.82 2.76
CA ALA A 95 -4.81 -11.38 2.62
C ALA A 95 -3.82 -11.03 1.48
N VAL A 96 -2.74 -11.80 1.30
CA VAL A 96 -1.79 -11.60 0.19
C VAL A 96 -2.43 -11.84 -1.18
N ILE A 97 -3.23 -12.91 -1.30
CA ILE A 97 -3.94 -13.27 -2.52
C ILE A 97 -4.95 -12.18 -2.88
N MET A 98 -5.80 -11.79 -1.93
CA MET A 98 -6.79 -10.72 -2.10
C MET A 98 -6.12 -9.40 -2.53
N TYR A 99 -5.01 -9.02 -1.88
CA TYR A 99 -4.27 -7.82 -2.26
C TYR A 99 -3.74 -7.90 -3.70
N ASN A 100 -3.17 -9.03 -4.09
CA ASN A 100 -2.66 -9.20 -5.46
C ASN A 100 -3.79 -9.07 -6.50
N GLU A 101 -4.93 -9.73 -6.29
CA GLU A 101 -6.11 -9.62 -7.15
C GLU A 101 -6.57 -8.16 -7.27
N GLU A 102 -6.61 -7.43 -6.15
CA GLU A 102 -7.06 -6.05 -6.11
C GLU A 102 -6.12 -5.08 -6.83
N THR A 103 -4.80 -5.32 -6.74
CA THR A 103 -3.80 -4.57 -7.51
C THR A 103 -3.91 -4.84 -9.00
N GLN A 104 -4.14 -6.10 -9.41
CA GLN A 104 -4.27 -6.48 -10.81
C GLN A 104 -5.50 -5.83 -11.46
N LYS A 105 -6.63 -5.79 -10.75
CA LYS A 105 -7.85 -5.07 -11.20
C LYS A 105 -7.60 -3.59 -11.51
N ARG A 106 -6.58 -2.98 -10.89
CA ARG A 106 -6.17 -1.58 -11.09
C ARG A 106 -4.98 -1.42 -12.04
N GLY A 107 -4.58 -2.49 -12.73
CA GLY A 107 -3.43 -2.47 -13.64
C GLY A 107 -2.08 -2.33 -12.94
N VAL A 108 -1.99 -2.71 -11.66
CA VAL A 108 -0.75 -2.65 -10.87
C VAL A 108 -0.24 -4.08 -10.63
N LYS A 109 1.05 -4.31 -10.88
CA LYS A 109 1.70 -5.59 -10.63
C LYS A 109 2.27 -5.63 -9.20
N CYS A 110 1.78 -6.55 -8.37
CA CYS A 110 2.40 -6.84 -7.07
C CYS A 110 3.64 -7.74 -7.24
N VAL A 111 4.81 -7.14 -7.43
CA VAL A 111 6.07 -7.89 -7.69
C VAL A 111 6.54 -8.76 -6.53
N ALA A 112 6.13 -8.40 -5.30
CA ALA A 112 6.41 -9.15 -4.08
C ALA A 112 5.51 -10.37 -3.89
N PHE A 113 4.49 -10.57 -4.74
CA PHE A 113 3.60 -11.71 -4.66
C PHE A 113 4.35 -13.00 -5.03
N PRO A 114 4.39 -14.02 -4.16
CA PRO A 114 5.04 -15.30 -4.46
C PRO A 114 4.37 -15.99 -5.66
N PRO A 115 5.12 -16.29 -6.74
CA PRO A 115 4.55 -16.79 -7.99
C PRO A 115 3.81 -18.13 -7.84
N GLU A 116 4.21 -18.97 -6.90
CA GLU A 116 3.59 -20.27 -6.62
C GLU A 116 2.21 -20.18 -5.97
N TRP A 117 1.75 -18.98 -5.60
CA TRP A 117 0.39 -18.74 -5.08
C TRP A 117 -0.56 -18.23 -6.17
N ARG A 118 -0.10 -18.09 -7.42
CA ARG A 118 -0.97 -17.74 -8.55
C ARG A 118 -1.83 -18.95 -8.89
N LYS A 119 -3.13 -18.72 -9.03
CA LYS A 119 -4.06 -19.69 -9.61
C LYS A 119 -3.93 -19.72 -11.12
#